data_AF-A0A127SNZ3-F1
#
_entry.id   AF-A0A127SNZ3-F1
#
_cell.length_a   1.000
_cell.length_b   1.000
_cell.length_c   1.000
_cell.angle_alpha   90.00
_cell.angle_beta   90.00
_cell.angle_gamma   90.00
#
_symmetry.space_group_name_H-M   'P 1'
#
loop_
_entity.id
_entity.type
_entity.pdbx_description
1 polymer ?
#
loop_
_entity_poly.entity_id
_entity_poly.type
_entity_poly.pdbx_seq_one_letter_code
_entity_poly.pdbx_strand_id
1 'polypeptide(L)'
;GTIGKRLCRMPVQAVLHIGVDGGFRQVCHKRETPDGKPDFSALLSYGNEAVMLEKLMTETEKEMQTIREAATEKDLQKLDSLTHHLRSSWEVLRADQPLNVLYRLLHGDVLPDGEALSHAVTAVLDKGAEIIRLAEEERRKYEDG
;
A
#
# COMPACT_ATOMS: atom_id res chain seq x y z
N GLY A 1 -15.37 4.87 -28.31
CA GLY A 1 -15.92 4.88 -26.95
C GLY A 1 -15.32 3.76 -26.15
N THR A 2 -14.27 4.06 -25.37
CA THR A 2 -13.53 3.05 -24.59
C THR A 2 -12.67 3.67 -23.47
N ILE A 3 -12.94 4.93 -23.13
CA ILE A 3 -12.15 5.69 -22.14
C ILE A 3 -12.46 5.21 -20.71
N GLY A 4 -13.63 4.57 -20.50
CA GLY A 4 -14.11 4.10 -19.19
C GLY A 4 -13.70 2.67 -18.77
N LYS A 5 -12.77 1.99 -19.45
CA LYS A 5 -12.46 0.57 -19.16
C LYS A 5 -11.24 0.31 -18.27
N ARG A 6 -10.51 1.34 -17.78
CA ARG A 6 -9.28 1.15 -16.98
C ARG A 6 -9.39 1.63 -15.54
N LEU A 7 -10.57 1.45 -14.95
CA LEU A 7 -10.83 1.35 -13.52
C LEU A 7 -10.15 0.11 -12.88
N CYS A 8 -9.08 -0.40 -13.50
CA CYS A 8 -8.69 -1.80 -13.38
C CYS A 8 -7.61 -1.98 -12.33
N ARG A 9 -8.06 -2.49 -11.18
CA ARG A 9 -7.32 -3.21 -10.11
C ARG A 9 -6.89 -2.31 -8.94
N MET A 10 -7.83 -2.08 -8.01
CA MET A 10 -7.66 -1.50 -6.66
C MET A 10 -7.91 -2.60 -5.60
N PRO A 11 -7.20 -2.63 -4.45
CA PRO A 11 -7.90 -2.69 -3.14
C PRO A 11 -7.13 -2.10 -1.92
N VAL A 12 -7.85 -1.87 -0.79
CA VAL A 12 -7.78 -0.84 0.34
C VAL A 12 -7.95 0.59 -0.10
N GLN A 13 -7.32 0.94 -1.19
CA GLN A 13 -7.34 2.28 -1.74
C GLN A 13 -8.46 2.51 -2.76
N ALA A 14 -9.59 1.81 -2.64
CA ALA A 14 -10.73 1.92 -3.55
C ALA A 14 -11.50 3.25 -3.43
N VAL A 15 -10.75 4.34 -3.28
CA VAL A 15 -11.14 5.57 -2.59
C VAL A 15 -11.35 5.26 -1.10
N LEU A 16 -10.83 6.12 -0.22
CA LEU A 16 -11.56 6.47 1.00
C LEU A 16 -13.07 6.55 0.66
N HIS A 17 -13.89 5.55 0.98
CA HIS A 17 -15.26 5.46 0.44
C HIS A 17 -16.02 6.81 0.55
N ILE A 18 -16.39 7.41 -0.60
CA ILE A 18 -17.28 8.58 -0.76
C ILE A 18 -16.78 9.89 -0.11
N GLY A 19 -15.73 10.52 -0.66
CA GLY A 19 -15.50 11.96 -0.50
C GLY A 19 -16.39 12.75 -1.45
N VAL A 20 -17.66 12.92 -1.05
CA VAL A 20 -18.75 13.74 -1.60
C VAL A 20 -18.41 14.84 -2.64
N ASP A 21 -19.01 14.71 -3.83
CA ASP A 21 -19.27 15.74 -4.86
C ASP A 21 -18.14 16.72 -5.24
N GLY A 22 -17.22 16.32 -6.14
CA GLY A 22 -16.39 17.33 -6.84
C GLY A 22 -15.27 16.83 -7.74
N GLY A 23 -15.56 16.65 -9.04
CA GLY A 23 -14.65 16.93 -10.17
C GLY A 23 -13.36 16.11 -10.35
N PHE A 24 -13.37 15.14 -11.26
CA PHE A 24 -12.21 14.31 -11.65
C PHE A 24 -11.12 15.07 -12.43
N ARG A 25 -9.84 14.93 -12.03
CA ARG A 25 -8.67 15.31 -12.82
C ARG A 25 -7.74 14.10 -13.04
N GLN A 26 -7.35 13.85 -14.28
CA GLN A 26 -6.41 12.79 -14.66
C GLN A 26 -5.00 13.12 -14.14
N VAL A 27 -4.32 12.17 -13.48
CA VAL A 27 -2.92 12.33 -13.07
C VAL A 27 -2.08 11.17 -13.63
N CYS A 28 -1.28 11.46 -14.66
CA CYS A 28 -0.29 10.53 -15.20
C CYS A 28 0.97 10.56 -14.32
N HIS A 29 1.30 9.44 -13.65
CA HIS A 29 2.47 9.36 -12.77
C HIS A 29 3.65 8.65 -13.45
N LYS A 30 4.82 9.30 -13.51
CA LYS A 30 6.11 8.70 -13.91
C LYS A 30 6.90 8.27 -12.67
N ARG A 31 7.47 7.06 -12.75
CA ARG A 31 8.59 6.37 -12.02
C ARG A 31 8.92 6.77 -10.58
N GLU A 32 9.06 5.73 -9.75
CA GLU A 32 9.58 5.66 -8.36
C GLU A 32 10.28 6.94 -7.87
N THR A 33 9.91 7.42 -6.67
CA THR A 33 10.66 8.48 -5.99
C THR A 33 12.12 8.02 -5.85
N PRO A 34 13.14 8.87 -6.11
CA PRO A 34 14.54 8.47 -6.06
C PRO A 34 14.96 7.82 -4.73
N ASP A 35 14.24 8.14 -3.65
CA ASP A 35 14.51 7.66 -2.30
C ASP A 35 13.65 6.46 -1.87
N GLY A 36 12.72 5.98 -2.71
CA GLY A 36 11.79 4.89 -2.35
C GLY A 36 10.82 5.23 -1.21
N LYS A 37 10.69 6.53 -0.92
CA LYS A 37 9.79 7.09 0.09
C LYS A 37 8.34 7.08 -0.43
N PRO A 38 7.36 6.67 0.41
CA PRO A 38 5.94 6.79 0.08
C PRO A 38 5.53 8.20 -0.36
N ASP A 39 4.76 8.27 -1.46
CA ASP A 39 4.22 9.50 -2.03
C ASP A 39 2.72 9.62 -1.71
N PHE A 40 2.36 10.57 -0.84
CA PHE A 40 0.97 10.79 -0.44
C PHE A 40 0.21 11.74 -1.37
N SER A 41 0.86 12.40 -2.34
CA SER A 41 0.23 13.45 -3.15
C SER A 41 -1.04 12.98 -3.86
N ALA A 42 -1.00 11.77 -4.44
CA ALA A 42 -2.16 11.15 -5.07
C ALA A 42 -3.28 10.89 -4.06
N LEU A 43 -2.95 10.38 -2.87
CA LEU A 43 -3.91 10.10 -1.80
C LEU A 43 -4.57 11.40 -1.30
N LEU A 44 -3.79 12.42 -1.00
CA LEU A 44 -4.27 13.70 -0.45
C LEU A 44 -5.16 14.48 -1.43
N SER A 45 -5.06 14.20 -2.73
CA SER A 45 -5.93 14.84 -3.73
C SER A 45 -7.40 14.42 -3.70
N TYR A 46 -7.76 13.37 -2.93
CA TYR A 46 -9.12 12.81 -2.91
C TYR A 46 -10.06 13.42 -1.87
N GLY A 47 -9.59 14.27 -0.96
CA GLY A 47 -10.44 14.84 0.09
C GLY A 47 -9.65 15.48 1.22
N ASN A 48 -10.25 15.54 2.42
CA ASN A 48 -9.62 16.09 3.60
C ASN A 48 -8.33 15.33 3.97
N GLU A 49 -7.21 16.03 3.97
CA GLU A 49 -5.87 15.46 4.10
C GLU A 49 -5.67 14.73 5.43
N ALA A 50 -6.08 15.33 6.55
CA ALA A 50 -5.94 14.71 7.87
C ALA A 50 -6.73 13.41 7.97
N VAL A 51 -7.97 13.40 7.45
CA VAL A 51 -8.84 12.20 7.42
C VAL A 51 -8.30 11.13 6.48
N MET A 52 -7.73 11.51 5.33
CA MET A 52 -7.09 10.57 4.40
C MET A 52 -5.90 9.87 5.06
N LEU A 53 -5.04 10.63 5.75
CA LEU A 53 -3.85 10.11 6.41
C LEU A 53 -4.17 9.23 7.62
N GLU A 54 -5.15 9.63 8.44
CA GLU A 54 -5.61 8.81 9.57
C GLU A 54 -6.09 7.43 9.11
N LYS A 55 -6.94 7.40 8.08
CA LYS A 55 -7.44 6.15 7.51
C LYS A 55 -6.33 5.30 6.89
N LEU A 56 -5.38 5.92 6.19
CA LEU A 56 -4.21 5.19 5.66
C LEU A 56 -3.44 4.50 6.79
N MET A 57 -3.17 5.21 7.90
CA MET A 57 -2.45 4.64 9.05
C MET A 57 -3.21 3.46 9.67
N THR A 58 -4.51 3.64 9.94
CA THR A 58 -5.34 2.58 10.55
C THR A 58 -5.45 1.33 9.68
N GLU A 59 -5.62 1.50 8.36
CA GLU A 59 -5.72 0.34 7.47
C GLU A 59 -4.37 -0.35 7.31
N THR A 60 -3.27 0.41 7.14
CA THR A 60 -1.92 -0.15 7.04
C THR A 60 -1.55 -0.93 8.31
N GLU A 61 -1.91 -0.43 9.50
CA GLU A 61 -1.65 -1.13 10.77
C GLU A 61 -2.35 -2.49 10.84
N LYS A 62 -3.64 -2.56 10.47
CA LYS A 62 -4.40 -3.82 10.42
C LYS A 62 -3.80 -4.80 9.41
N GLU A 63 -3.36 -4.31 8.26
CA GLU A 63 -2.75 -5.15 7.24
C GLU A 63 -1.41 -5.72 7.71
N MET A 64 -0.56 -4.89 8.34
CA MET A 64 0.72 -5.35 8.90
C MET A 64 0.51 -6.38 10.01
N GLN A 65 -0.56 -6.23 10.81
CA GLN A 65 -0.94 -7.25 11.79
C GLN A 65 -1.35 -8.56 11.11
N THR A 66 -2.15 -8.49 10.06
CA THR A 66 -2.59 -9.69 9.30
C THR A 66 -1.41 -10.41 8.62
N ILE A 67 -0.42 -9.66 8.11
CA ILE A 67 0.82 -10.24 7.56
C ILE A 67 1.62 -10.95 8.65
N ARG A 68 1.80 -10.34 9.82
CA ARG A 68 2.53 -10.96 10.95
C ARG A 68 1.91 -12.29 11.35
N GLU A 69 0.58 -12.35 11.42
CA GLU A 69 -0.16 -13.57 11.72
C GLU A 69 0.05 -14.63 10.64
N ALA A 70 -0.16 -14.28 9.37
CA ALA A 70 0.04 -15.21 8.26
C ALA A 70 1.48 -15.77 8.18
N ALA A 71 2.48 -14.92 8.45
CA ALA A 71 3.87 -15.34 8.50
C ALA A 71 4.18 -16.27 9.68
N THR A 72 3.59 -16.00 10.85
CA THR A 72 3.71 -16.86 12.04
C THR A 72 3.08 -18.23 11.81
N GLU A 73 1.92 -18.26 11.15
CA GLU A 73 1.18 -19.46 10.74
C GLU A 73 1.86 -20.20 9.58
N LYS A 74 2.85 -19.58 8.92
CA LYS A 74 3.47 -20.02 7.66
C LYS A 74 2.43 -20.27 6.56
N ASP A 75 1.36 -19.50 6.57
CA ASP A 75 0.28 -19.58 5.60
C ASP A 75 0.67 -18.83 4.32
N LEU A 76 1.32 -19.56 3.39
CA LEU A 76 1.77 -19.01 2.11
C LEU A 76 0.59 -18.53 1.24
N GLN A 77 -0.58 -19.17 1.35
CA GLN A 77 -1.75 -18.82 0.54
C GLN A 77 -2.36 -17.48 1.03
N LYS A 78 -2.40 -17.28 2.34
CA LYS A 78 -2.83 -16.02 2.96
C LYS A 78 -1.82 -14.91 2.69
N LEU A 79 -0.52 -15.18 2.79
CA LEU A 79 0.53 -14.23 2.40
C LEU A 79 0.40 -13.81 0.93
N ASP A 80 0.11 -14.74 0.03
CA ASP A 80 -0.08 -14.42 -1.38
C ASP A 80 -1.30 -13.53 -1.64
N SER A 81 -2.42 -13.87 -0.99
CA SER A 81 -3.65 -13.09 -1.05
C SER A 81 -3.45 -11.67 -0.53
N LEU A 82 -2.77 -11.51 0.60
CA LEU A 82 -2.42 -10.22 1.18
C LEU A 82 -1.45 -9.45 0.28
N THR A 83 -0.46 -10.12 -0.30
CA THR A 83 0.52 -9.50 -1.19
C THR A 83 -0.16 -8.95 -2.44
N HIS A 84 -1.05 -9.72 -3.05
CA HIS A 84 -1.83 -9.30 -4.20
C HIS A 84 -2.69 -8.08 -3.90
N HIS A 85 -3.36 -8.11 -2.74
CA HIS A 85 -4.22 -7.05 -2.26
C HIS A 85 -3.44 -5.74 -1.99
N LEU A 86 -2.39 -5.82 -1.17
CA LEU A 86 -1.57 -4.67 -0.79
C LEU A 86 -0.83 -4.02 -1.94
N ARG A 87 -0.35 -4.83 -2.90
CA ARG A 87 0.48 -4.35 -4.01
C ARG A 87 -0.22 -3.24 -4.79
N SER A 88 -1.51 -3.40 -5.00
CA SER A 88 -2.33 -2.43 -5.73
C SER A 88 -2.59 -1.15 -4.92
N SER A 89 -2.72 -1.22 -3.60
CA SER A 89 -2.72 0.00 -2.75
C SER A 89 -1.37 0.70 -2.79
N TRP A 90 -0.31 -0.04 -2.48
CA TRP A 90 1.00 0.57 -2.29
C TRP A 90 1.59 1.10 -3.59
N GLU A 91 1.12 0.66 -4.77
CA GLU A 91 1.49 1.24 -6.06
C GLU A 91 1.10 2.72 -6.14
N VAL A 92 -0.04 3.13 -5.57
CA VAL A 92 -0.44 4.54 -5.54
C VAL A 92 0.49 5.37 -4.66
N LEU A 93 1.01 4.75 -3.59
CA LEU A 93 2.00 5.35 -2.70
C LEU A 93 3.44 5.19 -3.22
N ARG A 94 3.66 4.48 -4.33
CA ARG A 94 4.98 4.08 -4.85
C ARG A 94 5.82 3.32 -3.82
N ALA A 95 5.17 2.49 -3.02
CA ALA A 95 5.75 1.72 -1.93
C ALA A 95 5.70 0.20 -2.17
N ASP A 96 5.27 -0.27 -3.35
CA ASP A 96 4.98 -1.66 -3.67
C ASP A 96 6.22 -2.55 -3.89
N GLN A 97 7.43 -1.99 -3.86
CA GLN A 97 8.67 -2.73 -4.15
C GLN A 97 8.89 -3.96 -3.24
N PRO A 98 8.69 -3.92 -1.90
CA PRO A 98 8.81 -5.11 -1.06
C PRO A 98 7.76 -6.18 -1.38
N LEU A 99 6.55 -5.75 -1.77
CA LEU A 99 5.46 -6.66 -2.19
C LEU A 99 5.77 -7.32 -3.53
N ASN A 100 6.45 -6.62 -4.44
CA ASN A 100 6.93 -7.21 -5.70
C ASN A 100 7.96 -8.33 -5.44
N VAL A 101 8.83 -8.16 -4.44
CA VAL A 101 9.80 -9.19 -4.04
C VAL A 101 9.08 -10.38 -3.42
N LEU A 102 8.19 -10.15 -2.45
CA LEU A 102 7.42 -11.20 -1.81
C LEU A 102 6.56 -11.98 -2.83
N TYR A 103 5.89 -11.29 -3.74
CA TYR A 103 5.09 -11.90 -4.81
C TYR A 103 5.92 -12.87 -5.67
N ARG A 104 7.12 -12.44 -6.10
CA ARG A 104 8.02 -13.27 -6.92
C ARG A 104 8.50 -14.51 -6.16
N LEU A 105 8.76 -14.39 -4.86
CA LEU A 105 9.16 -15.51 -4.03
C LEU A 105 8.02 -16.53 -3.85
N LEU A 106 6.78 -16.06 -3.66
CA LEU A 106 5.61 -16.92 -3.51
C LEU A 106 5.22 -17.64 -4.81
N HIS A 107 5.52 -17.04 -5.97
CA HIS A 107 5.18 -17.56 -7.29
C HIS A 107 6.36 -18.20 -8.04
N GLY A 108 7.50 -18.39 -7.38
CA GLY A 108 8.65 -19.05 -7.99
C GLY A 108 8.40 -20.53 -8.29
N ASP A 109 9.18 -21.11 -9.19
CA ASP A 109 9.09 -22.54 -9.54
C ASP A 109 9.47 -23.49 -8.39
N VAL A 110 10.12 -22.95 -7.35
CA VAL A 110 10.60 -23.68 -6.17
C VAL A 110 9.98 -23.05 -4.93
N LEU A 111 9.61 -23.89 -3.96
CA LEU A 111 9.16 -23.41 -2.65
C LEU A 111 10.20 -22.43 -2.06
N PRO A 112 9.76 -21.26 -1.58
CA PRO A 112 10.68 -20.25 -1.08
C PRO A 112 11.44 -20.80 0.13
N ASP A 113 12.73 -20.53 0.16
CA ASP A 113 13.54 -20.78 1.34
C ASP A 113 12.99 -19.99 2.54
N GLY A 114 13.02 -20.59 3.73
CA GLY A 114 12.40 -20.01 4.92
C GLY A 114 13.05 -18.70 5.36
N GLU A 115 14.37 -18.57 5.19
CA GLU A 115 15.11 -17.33 5.48
C GLU A 115 14.76 -16.25 4.45
N ALA A 116 14.75 -16.61 3.16
CA ALA A 116 14.37 -15.69 2.08
C ALA A 116 12.93 -15.18 2.25
N LEU A 117 11.99 -16.06 2.61
CA LEU A 117 10.60 -15.67 2.90
C LEU A 117 10.53 -14.76 4.12
N SER A 118 11.22 -15.10 5.21
CA SER A 118 11.21 -14.27 6.41
C SER A 118 11.78 -12.88 6.14
N HIS A 119 12.87 -12.77 5.37
CA HIS A 119 13.46 -11.48 4.99
C HIS A 119 12.49 -10.65 4.14
N ALA A 120 11.80 -11.27 3.18
CA ALA A 120 10.83 -10.57 2.34
C ALA A 120 9.61 -10.10 3.14
N VAL A 121 9.10 -10.92 4.07
CA VAL A 121 8.02 -10.51 4.98
C VAL A 121 8.47 -9.35 5.86
N THR A 122 9.66 -9.40 6.46
CA THR A 122 10.21 -8.31 7.27
C THR A 122 10.30 -7.01 6.47
N ALA A 123 10.79 -7.07 5.22
CA ALA A 123 10.86 -5.89 4.36
C ALA A 123 9.47 -5.27 4.07
N VAL A 124 8.42 -6.09 3.95
CA VAL A 124 7.04 -5.60 3.82
C VAL A 124 6.59 -4.93 5.13
N LEU A 125 6.85 -5.56 6.28
CA LEU A 125 6.48 -5.00 7.59
C LEU A 125 7.19 -3.67 7.88
N ASP A 126 8.48 -3.58 7.58
CA ASP A 126 9.28 -2.36 7.74
C ASP A 126 8.75 -1.23 6.87
N LYS A 127 8.37 -1.53 5.61
CA LYS A 127 7.76 -0.55 4.72
C LYS A 127 6.39 -0.09 5.21
N GLY A 128 5.57 -0.99 5.75
CA GLY A 128 4.29 -0.62 6.37
C GLY A 128 4.46 0.30 7.58
N ALA A 129 5.46 0.03 8.43
CA ALA A 129 5.81 0.91 9.55
C ALA A 129 6.31 2.28 9.06
N GLU A 130 7.10 2.32 7.99
CA GLU A 130 7.54 3.56 7.37
C GLU A 130 6.37 4.38 6.80
N ILE A 131 5.40 3.75 6.13
CA ILE A 131 4.17 4.40 5.65
C ILE A 131 3.43 5.06 6.80
N ILE A 132 3.23 4.35 7.92
CA ILE A 132 2.53 4.88 9.11
C ILE A 132 3.29 6.08 9.68
N ARG A 133 4.60 5.93 9.92
CA ARG A 133 5.43 7.00 10.50
C ARG A 133 5.41 8.27 9.64
N LEU A 134 5.47 8.11 8.32
CA LEU A 134 5.46 9.23 7.38
C LEU A 134 4.07 9.85 7.22
N ALA A 135 3.02 9.04 7.26
CA ALA A 135 1.65 9.55 7.23
C ALA A 135 1.35 10.39 8.48
N GLU A 136 1.84 9.97 9.64
CA GLU A 136 1.74 10.74 10.88
C GLU A 136 2.51 12.08 10.79
N GLU A 137 3.72 12.06 10.24
CA GLU A 137 4.52 13.26 9.99
C GLU A 137 3.83 14.24 9.02
N GLU A 138 3.22 13.70 7.96
CA GLU A 138 2.43 14.50 7.03
C GLU A 138 1.16 15.07 7.70
N ARG A 139 0.51 14.30 8.58
CA ARG A 139 -0.73 14.70 9.25
C ARG A 139 -0.52 15.91 10.17
N ARG A 140 0.63 15.97 10.87
CA ARG A 140 0.97 17.08 11.78
C ARG A 140 0.97 18.46 11.08
N LYS A 141 1.16 18.51 9.76
CA LYS A 141 1.08 19.77 8.98
C LYS A 141 -0.33 20.38 8.98
N TYR A 142 -1.34 19.60 9.31
CA TYR A 142 -2.75 19.98 9.28
C TYR A 142 -3.36 20.09 10.70
N GLU A 143 -2.56 19.94 11.76
CA GLU A 143 -3.00 20.03 13.16
C GLU A 143 -3.07 21.49 13.68
N ASP A 144 -2.50 22.46 12.95
CA ASP A 144 -2.45 23.90 13.30
C ASP A 144 -3.51 24.78 12.57
N GLY A 145 -4.64 24.21 12.15
CA GLY A 145 -5.72 24.90 11.42
C GLY A 145 -6.88 25.39 12.27
#